data_AF-A0A538IXQ1-F1
#
_entry.id   AF-A0A538IXQ1-F1
#
_cell.length_a   1.000
_cell.length_b   1.000
_cell.length_c   1.000
_cell.angle_alpha   90.00
_cell.angle_beta   90.00
_cell.angle_gamma   90.00
#
_symmetry.space_group_name_H-M   'P 1'
#
loop_
_entity.id
_entity.type
_entity.pdbx_description
1 polymer ?
#
loop_
_entity_poly.entity_id
_entity_poly.type
_entity_poly.pdbx_seq_one_letter_code
_entity_poly.pdbx_strand_id
1 'polypeptide(L)'
;MNVPAATVARLPRHALPLQLAAFGLLCWAGAVQWSRFVSGPPEGRVLAVVVLATAGALSLGILARAPIGRRTRAAASIAVVLAVAAGTVLAAGLPIRYLAPAHWGALGDGIDRGLAGSSSTGWPYVGSDPWVRLTLLLGIPALAVPAMALGFWPAPRRAAAAAGSLLALVLLLTLFAVPATERTVGAPLVRGAALLGLIGTWLWLPRLRGRRLAAGLAAIAAATVLALPVAGALQHHAAWVDYTTWDLFASRGAGHSFDWTHRYGPLDWPRRGTTMLLVRSPHPHYWKAETLDRFDGLRWVH
;
A
#
# COMPACT_ATOMS: atom_id res chain seq x y z
N MET A 1 47.98 -5.81 24.55
CA MET A 1 47.07 -4.69 24.24
C MET A 1 45.66 -5.22 24.12
N ASN A 2 44.84 -5.08 25.17
CA ASN A 2 43.43 -5.48 25.16
C ASN A 2 42.62 -4.41 24.42
N VAL A 3 42.07 -4.77 23.26
CA VAL A 3 41.10 -3.93 22.54
C VAL A 3 39.79 -3.99 23.33
N PRO A 4 39.26 -2.86 23.86
CA PRO A 4 38.00 -2.89 24.58
C PRO A 4 36.89 -3.28 23.62
N ALA A 5 36.11 -4.29 24.02
CA ALA A 5 34.91 -4.73 23.32
C ALA A 5 34.00 -3.52 23.09
N ALA A 6 33.84 -3.14 21.83
CA ALA A 6 32.97 -2.05 21.41
C ALA A 6 31.60 -2.28 22.01
N THR A 7 31.30 -1.53 23.07
CA THR A 7 30.02 -1.58 23.75
C THR A 7 28.97 -1.25 22.70
N VAL A 8 28.12 -2.22 22.39
CA VAL A 8 27.02 -2.09 21.45
C VAL A 8 26.11 -1.00 22.01
N ALA A 9 26.34 0.24 21.60
CA ALA A 9 25.52 1.36 22.02
C ALA A 9 24.12 1.13 21.45
N ARG A 10 23.24 0.58 22.30
CA ARG A 10 21.79 0.53 22.09
C ARG A 10 21.34 1.97 21.85
N LEU A 11 20.47 2.17 20.85
CA LEU A 11 19.84 3.47 20.59
C LEU A 11 19.27 4.05 21.90
N PRO A 12 19.42 5.35 22.17
CA PRO A 12 18.95 5.98 23.41
C PRO A 12 17.45 5.74 23.64
N ARG A 13 17.05 5.55 24.90
CA ARG A 13 15.69 5.16 25.32
C ARG A 13 14.58 6.06 24.73
N HIS A 14 14.86 7.35 24.56
CA HIS A 14 13.94 8.38 24.07
C HIS A 14 13.62 8.32 22.55
N ALA A 15 14.35 7.54 21.75
CA ALA A 15 14.13 7.50 20.31
C ALA A 15 12.92 6.65 19.87
N LEU A 16 12.48 5.68 20.69
CA LEU A 16 11.37 4.78 20.36
C LEU A 16 10.00 5.48 20.25
N PRO A 17 9.55 6.29 21.24
CA PRO A 17 8.24 6.93 21.13
C PRO A 17 8.15 7.86 19.91
N LEU A 18 9.24 8.54 19.57
CA LEU A 18 9.31 9.44 18.43
C LEU A 18 9.28 8.69 17.09
N GLN A 19 10.01 7.57 17.00
CA GLN A 19 9.94 6.69 15.84
C GLN A 19 8.55 6.05 15.71
N LEU A 20 7.92 5.63 16.80
CA LEU A 20 6.54 5.12 16.76
C LEU A 20 5.53 6.19 16.32
N ALA A 21 5.67 7.42 16.81
CA ALA A 21 4.81 8.53 16.40
C ALA A 21 4.96 8.82 14.90
N ALA A 22 6.20 8.87 14.39
CA ALA A 22 6.47 9.08 12.96
C ALA A 22 5.94 7.93 12.10
N PHE A 23 6.10 6.67 12.54
CA PHE A 23 5.54 5.51 11.85
C PHE A 23 4.01 5.57 11.80
N GLY A 24 3.38 5.82 12.96
CA GLY A 24 1.93 5.90 13.07
C GLY A 24 1.34 7.02 12.21
N LEU A 25 1.97 8.20 12.19
CA LEU A 25 1.54 9.33 11.35
C LEU A 25 1.72 9.04 9.85
N LEU A 26 2.84 8.47 9.44
CA LEU A 26 3.07 8.06 8.04
C LEU A 26 2.08 6.98 7.59
N CYS A 27 1.88 5.97 8.43
CA CYS A 27 0.95 4.88 8.18
C CYS A 27 -0.49 5.40 8.09
N TRP A 28 -0.90 6.28 9.01
CA TRP A 28 -2.20 6.95 8.97
C TRP A 28 -2.38 7.76 7.68
N ALA A 29 -1.42 8.62 7.35
CA ALA A 29 -1.50 9.46 6.15
C ALA A 29 -1.59 8.62 4.87
N GLY A 30 -0.76 7.58 4.75
CA GLY A 30 -0.81 6.64 3.63
C GLY A 30 -2.14 5.87 3.58
N ALA A 31 -2.59 5.33 4.70
CA ALA A 31 -3.83 4.55 4.78
C ALA A 31 -5.07 5.37 4.45
N VAL A 32 -5.16 6.62 4.94
CA VAL A 32 -6.24 7.55 4.60
C VAL A 32 -6.23 7.86 3.11
N GLN A 33 -5.06 8.18 2.54
CA GLN A 33 -4.95 8.49 1.12
C GLN A 33 -5.31 7.28 0.25
N TRP A 34 -4.86 6.09 0.63
CA TRP A 34 -5.18 4.83 -0.05
C TRP A 34 -6.66 4.47 0.04
N SER A 35 -7.30 4.68 1.19
CA SER A 35 -8.73 4.37 1.38
C SER A 35 -9.65 5.14 0.41
N ARG A 36 -9.20 6.30 -0.09
CA ARG A 36 -9.93 7.13 -1.07
C ARG A 36 -10.05 6.48 -2.44
N PHE A 37 -9.36 5.37 -2.70
CA PHE A 37 -9.63 4.53 -3.88
C PHE A 37 -11.07 4.01 -3.89
N VAL A 38 -11.72 3.92 -2.73
CA VAL A 38 -13.08 3.44 -2.57
C VAL A 38 -14.00 4.59 -2.15
N SER A 39 -15.19 4.67 -2.76
CA SER A 39 -16.24 5.59 -2.31
C SER A 39 -16.78 5.18 -0.93
N GLY A 40 -16.98 6.14 -0.02
CA GLY A 40 -17.39 5.86 1.36
C GLY A 40 -16.41 4.94 2.10
N PRO A 41 -15.15 5.37 2.29
CA PRO A 41 -14.13 4.54 2.92
C PRO A 41 -14.58 4.12 4.33
N PRO A 42 -14.41 2.85 4.73
CA PRO A 42 -14.74 2.40 6.07
C PRO A 42 -13.67 2.90 7.04
N GLU A 43 -13.76 4.16 7.48
CA GLU A 43 -12.74 4.85 8.27
C GLU A 43 -12.37 4.09 9.55
N GLY A 44 -13.35 3.47 10.22
CA GLY A 44 -13.09 2.65 11.41
C GLY A 44 -12.20 1.42 11.13
N ARG A 45 -12.31 0.81 9.95
CA ARG A 45 -11.47 -0.32 9.54
C ARG A 45 -10.05 0.13 9.21
N VAL A 46 -9.93 1.25 8.50
CA VAL A 46 -8.65 1.87 8.16
C VAL A 46 -7.90 2.25 9.44
N LEU A 47 -8.60 2.89 10.40
CA LEU A 47 -8.05 3.21 11.71
C LEU A 47 -7.61 1.96 12.47
N ALA A 48 -8.43 0.90 12.48
CA ALA A 48 -8.07 -0.36 13.13
C ALA A 48 -6.78 -0.97 12.56
N VAL A 49 -6.59 -0.94 11.22
CA VAL A 49 -5.34 -1.39 10.59
C VAL A 49 -4.14 -0.58 11.06
N VAL A 50 -4.26 0.75 11.09
CA VAL A 50 -3.19 1.65 11.52
C VAL A 50 -2.86 1.42 13.00
N VAL A 51 -3.86 1.31 13.87
CA VAL A 51 -3.67 1.04 15.30
C VAL A 51 -2.97 -0.30 15.52
N LEU A 52 -3.41 -1.37 14.83
CA LEU A 52 -2.78 -2.69 14.92
C LEU A 52 -1.33 -2.70 14.43
N ALA A 53 -1.04 -2.03 13.31
CA ALA A 53 0.32 -1.90 12.78
C ALA A 53 1.22 -1.11 13.75
N THR A 54 0.70 -0.04 14.35
CA THR A 54 1.46 0.80 15.30
C THR A 54 1.70 0.07 16.63
N ALA A 55 0.70 -0.70 17.11
CA ALA A 55 0.83 -1.57 18.27
C ALA A 55 1.87 -2.67 18.02
N GLY A 56 1.86 -3.29 16.84
CA GLY A 56 2.87 -4.27 16.43
C GLY A 56 4.28 -3.69 16.38
N ALA A 57 4.44 -2.47 15.85
CA ALA A 57 5.72 -1.75 15.88
C ALA A 57 6.23 -1.54 17.32
N LEU A 58 5.32 -1.16 18.24
CA LEU A 58 5.63 -1.01 19.66
C LEU A 58 6.08 -2.35 20.28
N SER A 59 5.34 -3.44 20.02
CA SER A 59 5.68 -4.77 20.50
C SER A 59 7.06 -5.22 20.02
N LEU A 60 7.38 -5.03 18.73
CA LEU A 60 8.71 -5.34 18.18
C LEU A 60 9.80 -4.45 18.81
N GLY A 61 9.52 -3.17 19.02
CA GLY A 61 10.43 -2.24 19.68
C GLY A 61 10.75 -2.61 21.14
N ILE A 62 9.76 -3.11 21.88
CA ILE A 62 9.92 -3.63 23.25
C ILE A 62 10.73 -4.93 23.21
N LEU A 63 10.37 -5.85 22.32
CA LEU A 63 11.00 -7.16 22.19
C LEU A 63 12.48 -7.06 21.76
N ALA A 64 12.82 -6.06 20.96
CA ALA A 64 14.20 -5.72 20.60
C ALA A 64 15.06 -5.30 21.82
N ARG A 65 14.43 -4.78 22.88
CA ARG A 65 15.08 -4.29 24.09
C ARG A 65 15.09 -5.31 25.23
N ALA A 66 14.19 -6.29 25.20
CA ALA A 66 14.04 -7.32 26.21
C ALA A 66 15.32 -8.17 26.38
N PRO A 67 15.69 -8.56 27.62
CA PRO A 67 16.86 -9.37 27.92
C PRO A 67 16.63 -10.86 27.61
N ILE A 68 16.19 -11.17 26.39
CA ILE A 68 15.90 -12.54 25.92
C ILE A 68 16.91 -13.00 24.87
N GLY A 69 17.09 -14.32 24.77
CA GLY A 69 17.98 -14.97 23.80
C GLY A 69 17.58 -14.71 22.35
N ARG A 70 18.55 -14.77 21.42
CA ARG A 70 18.37 -14.42 20.00
C ARG A 70 17.29 -15.25 19.30
N ARG A 71 17.24 -16.56 19.55
CA ARG A 71 16.24 -17.47 18.95
C ARG A 71 14.83 -17.16 19.45
N THR A 72 14.66 -17.03 20.77
CA THR A 72 13.38 -16.66 21.39
C THR A 72 12.88 -15.32 20.91
N ARG A 73 13.78 -14.34 20.76
CA ARG A 73 13.43 -13.02 20.20
C ARG A 73 12.95 -13.13 18.76
N ALA A 74 13.64 -13.90 17.92
CA ALA A 74 13.22 -14.09 16.53
C ALA A 74 11.85 -14.78 16.45
N ALA A 75 11.65 -15.86 17.21
CA ALA A 75 10.37 -16.57 17.26
C ALA A 75 9.22 -15.67 17.74
N ALA A 76 9.43 -14.90 18.82
CA ALA A 76 8.43 -13.97 19.31
C ALA A 76 8.17 -12.81 18.33
N SER A 77 9.19 -12.35 17.60
CA SER A 77 9.02 -11.29 16.58
C SER A 77 8.20 -11.80 15.40
N ILE A 78 8.47 -13.03 14.94
CA ILE A 78 7.70 -13.70 13.89
C ILE A 78 6.25 -13.87 14.35
N ALA A 79 6.02 -14.32 15.58
CA ALA A 79 4.67 -14.46 16.14
C ALA A 79 3.91 -13.12 16.17
N VAL A 80 4.56 -12.03 16.59
CA VAL A 80 3.98 -10.67 16.55
C VAL A 80 3.63 -10.26 15.12
N VAL A 81 4.54 -10.45 14.16
CA VAL A 81 4.31 -10.10 12.75
C VAL A 81 3.13 -10.90 12.18
N LEU A 82 3.05 -12.21 12.44
CA LEU A 82 1.95 -13.06 11.98
C LEU A 82 0.62 -12.66 12.62
N ALA A 83 0.61 -12.37 13.93
CA ALA A 83 -0.60 -11.93 14.63
C ALA A 83 -1.12 -10.58 14.10
N VAL A 84 -0.21 -9.62 13.85
CA VAL A 84 -0.56 -8.32 13.28
C VAL A 84 -0.98 -8.45 11.82
N ALA A 85 -0.33 -9.31 11.04
CA ALA A 85 -0.74 -9.61 9.66
C ALA A 85 -2.18 -10.15 9.62
N ALA A 86 -2.49 -11.16 10.43
CA ALA A 86 -3.85 -11.69 10.53
C ALA A 86 -4.84 -10.63 11.01
N GLY A 87 -4.52 -9.91 12.09
CA GLY A 87 -5.41 -8.90 12.67
C GLY A 87 -5.71 -7.74 11.70
N THR A 88 -4.71 -7.24 10.97
CA THR A 88 -4.89 -6.12 10.03
C THR A 88 -5.67 -6.55 8.79
N VAL A 89 -5.46 -7.76 8.28
CA VAL A 89 -6.24 -8.30 7.16
C VAL A 89 -7.71 -8.53 7.56
N LEU A 90 -7.97 -9.02 8.78
CA LEU A 90 -9.32 -9.11 9.34
C LEU A 90 -9.96 -7.72 9.52
N ALA A 91 -9.19 -6.76 10.05
CA ALA A 91 -9.64 -5.38 10.25
C ALA A 91 -10.00 -4.69 8.92
N ALA A 92 -9.22 -4.94 7.85
CA ALA A 92 -9.54 -4.48 6.50
C ALA A 92 -10.86 -5.05 5.97
N GLY A 93 -11.32 -6.19 6.51
CA GLY A 93 -12.61 -6.79 6.24
C GLY A 93 -12.55 -8.18 5.64
N LEU A 94 -11.38 -8.84 5.62
CA LEU A 94 -11.30 -10.22 5.16
C LEU A 94 -12.02 -11.14 6.16
N PRO A 95 -12.95 -11.98 5.71
CA PRO A 95 -13.60 -12.95 6.59
C PRO A 95 -12.60 -13.97 7.17
N ILE A 96 -12.72 -14.27 8.47
CA ILE A 96 -11.78 -15.13 9.21
C ILE A 96 -11.58 -16.53 8.61
N ARG A 97 -12.60 -17.06 7.94
CA ARG A 97 -12.53 -18.36 7.23
C ARG A 97 -11.40 -18.42 6.20
N TYR A 98 -11.04 -17.29 5.57
CA TYR A 98 -9.98 -17.24 4.55
C TYR A 98 -8.57 -17.30 5.14
N LEU A 99 -8.41 -17.19 6.46
CA LEU A 99 -7.13 -17.44 7.12
C LEU A 99 -6.81 -18.94 7.19
N ALA A 100 -7.82 -19.82 7.12
CA ALA A 100 -7.61 -21.25 7.15
C ALA A 100 -7.02 -21.74 5.80
N PRO A 101 -6.02 -22.64 5.80
CA PRO A 101 -5.37 -23.14 4.59
C PRO A 101 -6.33 -23.73 3.55
N ALA A 102 -7.44 -24.33 4.00
CA ALA A 102 -8.46 -24.91 3.13
C ALA A 102 -9.11 -23.89 2.17
N HIS A 103 -9.11 -22.60 2.51
CA HIS A 103 -9.77 -21.55 1.72
C HIS A 103 -8.78 -20.67 0.95
N TRP A 104 -7.49 -21.01 0.93
CA TRP A 104 -6.48 -20.19 0.24
C TRP A 104 -6.66 -20.15 -1.28
N GLY A 105 -7.18 -21.21 -1.89
CA GLY A 105 -7.57 -21.20 -3.30
C GLY A 105 -8.64 -20.13 -3.58
N ALA A 106 -9.74 -20.18 -2.82
CA ALA A 106 -10.82 -19.20 -2.93
C ALA A 106 -10.39 -17.76 -2.58
N LEU A 107 -9.41 -17.59 -1.68
CA LEU A 107 -8.80 -16.30 -1.41
C LEU A 107 -8.01 -15.78 -2.61
N GLY A 108 -7.19 -16.64 -3.23
CA GLY A 108 -6.44 -16.32 -4.45
C GLY A 108 -7.37 -15.91 -5.59
N ASP A 109 -8.39 -16.73 -5.89
CA ASP A 109 -9.39 -16.44 -6.92
C ASP A 109 -10.12 -15.12 -6.69
N GLY A 110 -10.42 -14.81 -5.42
CA GLY A 110 -11.04 -13.55 -5.02
C GLY A 110 -10.13 -12.33 -5.21
N ILE A 111 -8.84 -12.46 -4.89
CA ILE A 111 -7.84 -11.42 -5.12
C ILE A 111 -7.63 -11.19 -6.62
N ASP A 112 -7.48 -12.25 -7.41
CA ASP A 112 -7.32 -12.18 -8.87
C ASP A 112 -8.53 -11.48 -9.52
N ARG A 113 -9.75 -11.83 -9.09
CA ARG A 113 -10.98 -11.12 -9.51
C ARG A 113 -10.95 -9.65 -9.12
N GLY A 114 -10.53 -9.34 -7.90
CA GLY A 114 -10.45 -7.97 -7.40
C GLY A 114 -9.46 -7.11 -8.19
N LEU A 115 -8.30 -7.67 -8.54
CA LEU A 115 -7.27 -6.99 -9.35
C LEU A 115 -7.77 -6.75 -10.78
N ALA A 116 -8.36 -7.75 -11.44
CA ALA A 116 -8.95 -7.62 -12.77
C ALA A 116 -10.10 -6.59 -12.82
N GLY A 117 -10.89 -6.49 -11.74
CA GLY A 117 -11.94 -5.47 -11.64
C GLY A 117 -11.40 -4.05 -11.39
N SER A 118 -10.22 -3.92 -10.77
CA SER A 118 -9.61 -2.61 -10.49
C SER A 118 -9.00 -1.96 -11.73
N SER A 119 -8.48 -2.75 -12.68
CA SER A 119 -7.90 -2.23 -13.92
C SER A 119 -8.94 -1.77 -14.96
N SER A 120 -10.22 -2.15 -14.79
CA SER A 120 -11.31 -1.85 -15.71
C SER A 120 -12.25 -0.75 -15.24
N THR A 121 -12.04 -0.19 -14.04
CA THR A 121 -12.93 0.81 -13.44
C THR A 121 -12.24 2.14 -13.20
N GLY A 122 -12.96 3.24 -13.43
CA GLY A 122 -12.50 4.58 -13.08
C GLY A 122 -12.42 4.77 -11.56
N TRP A 123 -11.53 5.67 -11.12
CA TRP A 123 -11.34 6.00 -9.70
C TRP A 123 -12.17 7.23 -9.31
N PRO A 124 -12.85 7.27 -8.16
CA PRO A 124 -13.00 6.24 -7.12
C PRO A 124 -13.88 5.06 -7.51
N TYR A 125 -13.57 3.90 -6.94
CA TYR A 125 -14.39 2.71 -7.06
C TYR A 125 -15.76 2.94 -6.41
N VAL A 126 -16.80 2.98 -7.25
CA VAL A 126 -18.22 3.09 -6.87
C VAL A 126 -18.96 1.76 -7.05
N GLY A 127 -18.28 0.73 -7.57
CA GLY A 127 -18.88 -0.56 -7.85
C GLY A 127 -19.30 -1.32 -6.58
N SER A 128 -20.24 -2.25 -6.77
CA SER A 128 -20.79 -3.07 -5.69
C SER A 128 -20.05 -4.40 -5.48
N ASP A 129 -18.98 -4.70 -6.23
CA ASP A 129 -18.25 -5.96 -6.07
C ASP A 129 -17.45 -5.95 -4.76
N PRO A 130 -17.77 -6.82 -3.79
CA PRO A 130 -17.08 -6.85 -2.51
C PRO A 130 -15.59 -7.21 -2.64
N TRP A 131 -15.21 -8.00 -3.65
CA TRP A 131 -13.82 -8.45 -3.83
C TRP A 131 -12.93 -7.35 -4.37
N VAL A 132 -13.40 -6.53 -5.32
CA VAL A 132 -12.62 -5.36 -5.80
C VAL A 132 -12.38 -4.39 -4.65
N ARG A 133 -13.43 -4.06 -3.89
CA ARG A 133 -13.34 -3.19 -2.71
C ARG A 133 -12.40 -3.76 -1.65
N LEU A 134 -12.48 -5.06 -1.37
CA LEU A 134 -11.62 -5.72 -0.39
C LEU A 134 -10.17 -5.75 -0.85
N THR A 135 -9.89 -6.11 -2.10
CA THR A 135 -8.53 -6.15 -2.67
C THR A 135 -7.88 -4.77 -2.62
N LEU A 136 -8.63 -3.71 -2.93
CA LEU A 136 -8.14 -2.34 -2.76
C LEU A 136 -7.79 -2.05 -1.30
N LEU A 137 -8.68 -2.36 -0.35
CA LEU A 137 -8.41 -2.12 1.07
C LEU A 137 -7.27 -2.99 1.65
N LEU A 138 -7.06 -4.19 1.12
CA LEU A 138 -5.95 -5.09 1.49
C LEU A 138 -4.58 -4.55 1.06
N GLY A 139 -4.51 -3.58 0.15
CA GLY A 139 -3.28 -2.87 -0.16
C GLY A 139 -2.66 -2.16 1.06
N ILE A 140 -3.49 -1.68 2.00
CA ILE A 140 -3.02 -1.02 3.23
C ILE A 140 -2.22 -1.99 4.12
N PRO A 141 -2.77 -3.12 4.60
CA PRO A 141 -2.01 -4.08 5.40
C PRO A 141 -0.85 -4.71 4.62
N ALA A 142 -0.99 -4.90 3.30
CA ALA A 142 0.08 -5.45 2.47
C ALA A 142 1.36 -4.58 2.46
N LEU A 143 1.24 -3.26 2.63
CA LEU A 143 2.37 -2.34 2.74
C LEU A 143 2.73 -2.01 4.20
N ALA A 144 1.73 -1.82 5.06
CA ALA A 144 1.94 -1.40 6.45
C ALA A 144 2.61 -2.48 7.31
N VAL A 145 2.25 -3.76 7.13
CA VAL A 145 2.81 -4.86 7.94
C VAL A 145 4.28 -5.13 7.60
N PRO A 146 4.70 -5.21 6.32
CA PRO A 146 6.12 -5.31 6.00
C PRO A 146 6.90 -4.06 6.41
N ALA A 147 6.32 -2.86 6.30
CA ALA A 147 6.97 -1.63 6.78
C ALA A 147 7.22 -1.66 8.29
N MET A 148 6.23 -2.10 9.07
CA MET A 148 6.37 -2.34 10.51
C MET A 148 7.49 -3.36 10.79
N ALA A 149 7.45 -4.51 10.11
CA ALA A 149 8.41 -5.58 10.33
C ALA A 149 9.84 -5.12 10.02
N LEU A 150 10.06 -4.47 8.89
CA LEU A 150 11.39 -4.00 8.45
C LEU A 150 11.90 -2.81 9.26
N GLY A 151 11.01 -1.89 9.67
CA GLY A 151 11.37 -0.71 10.44
C GLY A 151 11.74 -1.00 11.90
N PHE A 152 11.11 -2.03 12.49
CA PHE A 152 11.26 -2.36 13.91
C PHE A 152 11.85 -3.76 14.17
N TRP A 153 12.37 -4.43 13.13
CA TRP A 153 12.99 -5.75 13.30
C TRP A 153 14.15 -5.69 14.31
N PRO A 154 14.29 -6.68 15.22
CA PRO A 154 15.43 -6.76 16.14
C PRO A 154 16.70 -7.23 15.41
N ALA A 155 17.24 -6.38 14.54
CA ALA A 155 18.44 -6.67 13.77
C ALA A 155 19.70 -6.57 14.65
N PRO A 156 20.63 -7.55 14.58
CA PRO A 156 21.86 -7.54 15.39
C PRO A 156 22.90 -6.52 14.89
N ARG A 157 22.83 -6.13 13.61
CA ARG A 157 23.78 -5.21 12.97
C ARG A 157 23.10 -3.87 12.66
N ARG A 158 23.79 -2.76 12.95
CA ARG A 158 23.31 -1.40 12.68
C ARG A 158 23.01 -1.13 11.20
N ALA A 159 23.84 -1.66 10.30
CA ALA A 159 23.63 -1.50 8.85
C ALA A 159 22.32 -2.16 8.38
N ALA A 160 22.03 -3.36 8.88
CA ALA A 160 20.78 -4.07 8.57
C ALA A 160 19.55 -3.33 9.14
N ALA A 161 19.66 -2.76 10.34
CA ALA A 161 18.61 -1.92 10.91
C ALA A 161 18.38 -0.65 10.07
N ALA A 162 19.44 -0.01 9.58
CA ALA A 162 19.33 1.17 8.73
C ALA A 162 18.70 0.84 7.36
N ALA A 163 19.10 -0.27 6.74
CA ALA A 163 18.52 -0.74 5.48
C ALA A 163 17.03 -1.10 5.63
N GLY A 164 16.65 -1.80 6.71
CA GLY A 164 15.25 -2.10 7.02
C GLY A 164 14.42 -0.84 7.24
N SER A 165 14.96 0.17 7.93
CA SER A 165 14.29 1.46 8.13
C SER A 165 14.08 2.25 6.82
N LEU A 166 15.01 2.14 5.86
CA LEU A 166 14.88 2.73 4.53
C LEU A 166 13.81 2.02 3.70
N LEU A 167 13.83 0.68 3.69
CA LEU A 167 12.80 -0.11 3.00
C LEU A 167 11.40 0.13 3.59
N ALA A 168 11.29 0.22 4.91
CA ALA A 168 10.04 0.57 5.57
C ALA A 168 9.52 1.95 5.15
N LEU A 169 10.43 2.93 5.02
CA LEU A 169 10.06 4.24 4.51
C LEU A 169 9.56 4.14 3.07
N VAL A 170 10.29 3.46 2.19
CA VAL A 170 9.88 3.26 0.79
C VAL A 170 8.46 2.68 0.72
N LEU A 171 8.14 1.65 1.51
CA LEU A 171 6.80 1.06 1.55
C LEU A 171 5.71 2.03 2.02
N LEU A 172 5.97 2.82 3.06
CA LEU A 172 5.04 3.85 3.53
C LEU A 172 4.86 4.98 2.51
N LEU A 173 5.93 5.33 1.80
CA LEU A 173 5.87 6.29 0.71
C LEU A 173 5.08 5.74 -0.46
N THR A 174 5.25 4.46 -0.82
CA THR A 174 4.43 3.81 -1.85
C THR A 174 2.95 3.83 -1.47
N LEU A 175 2.63 3.53 -0.21
CA LEU A 175 1.25 3.56 0.31
C LEU A 175 0.61 4.95 0.16
N PHE A 176 1.39 6.02 0.23
CA PHE A 176 0.89 7.37 0.01
C PHE A 176 0.94 7.82 -1.46
N ALA A 177 2.03 7.50 -2.16
CA ALA A 177 2.35 8.06 -3.46
C ALA A 177 1.45 7.50 -4.56
N VAL A 178 1.18 6.19 -4.57
CA VAL A 178 0.32 5.54 -5.57
C VAL A 178 -1.06 6.20 -5.68
N PRO A 179 -1.84 6.37 -4.59
CA PRO A 179 -3.11 7.10 -4.64
C PRO A 179 -2.95 8.62 -4.86
N ALA A 180 -1.77 9.19 -4.64
CA ALA A 180 -1.51 10.61 -4.88
C ALA A 180 -1.16 10.90 -6.35
N THR A 181 -0.60 9.94 -7.09
CA THR A 181 -0.28 10.09 -8.52
C THR A 181 -1.48 9.80 -9.42
N GLU A 182 -2.33 8.85 -9.04
CA GLU A 182 -3.53 8.46 -9.79
C GLU A 182 -4.65 9.51 -9.77
N ARG A 183 -4.57 10.53 -8.89
CA ARG A 183 -5.57 11.59 -8.82
C ARG A 183 -4.92 12.95 -8.64
N THR A 184 -5.34 13.91 -9.48
CA THR A 184 -5.17 15.35 -9.27
C THR A 184 -6.06 15.83 -8.12
N VAL A 185 -5.83 15.32 -6.91
CA VAL A 185 -6.51 15.84 -5.72
C VAL A 185 -5.86 17.17 -5.38
N GLY A 186 -6.64 18.27 -5.33
CA GLY A 186 -6.15 19.62 -5.09
C GLY A 186 -5.14 19.77 -3.93
N ALA A 187 -4.28 20.79 -4.04
CA ALA A 187 -3.12 21.10 -3.19
C ALA A 187 -1.95 20.07 -3.19
N PRO A 188 -1.41 19.69 -4.37
CA PRO A 188 -0.30 18.72 -4.49
C PRO A 188 0.96 19.17 -3.73
N LEU A 189 1.22 20.47 -3.71
CA LEU A 189 2.34 21.11 -3.04
C LEU A 189 2.35 20.90 -1.52
N VAL A 190 1.21 21.07 -0.86
CA VAL A 190 1.09 20.93 0.59
C VAL A 190 1.30 19.47 1.02
N ARG A 191 0.83 18.52 0.19
CA ARG A 191 1.03 17.10 0.44
C ARG A 191 2.48 16.66 0.21
N GLY A 192 3.12 17.12 -0.85
CA GLY A 192 4.56 16.89 -1.08
C GLY A 192 5.42 17.45 0.05
N ALA A 193 5.10 18.66 0.52
CA ALA A 193 5.77 19.31 1.64
C ALA A 193 5.58 18.54 2.97
N ALA A 194 4.36 18.08 3.27
CA ALA A 194 4.07 17.25 4.43
C ALA A 194 4.81 15.89 4.38
N LEU A 195 4.86 15.27 3.20
CA LEU A 195 5.55 14.00 2.97
C LEU A 195 7.07 14.16 3.13
N LEU A 196 7.64 15.22 2.57
CA LEU A 196 9.06 15.56 2.77
C LEU A 196 9.37 15.81 4.25
N GLY A 197 8.46 16.48 4.96
CA GLY A 197 8.54 16.69 6.41
C GLY A 197 8.56 15.38 7.19
N LEU A 198 7.68 14.44 6.83
CA LEU A 198 7.61 13.11 7.46
C LEU A 198 8.81 12.23 7.10
N ILE A 199 9.32 12.29 5.87
CA ILE A 199 10.57 11.63 5.45
C ILE A 199 11.74 12.14 6.27
N GLY A 200 11.91 13.47 6.37
CA GLY A 200 12.95 14.09 7.17
C GLY A 200 12.85 13.68 8.64
N THR A 201 11.62 13.66 9.17
CA THR A 201 11.32 13.21 10.54
C THR A 201 11.68 11.74 10.76
N TRP A 202 11.35 10.86 9.83
CA TRP A 202 11.69 9.44 9.92
C TRP A 202 13.20 9.18 9.82
N LEU A 203 13.88 9.88 8.91
CA LEU A 203 15.25 9.58 8.54
C LEU A 203 16.29 10.28 9.44
N TRP A 204 15.98 11.49 9.92
CA TRP A 204 16.94 12.36 10.60
C TRP A 204 16.71 12.42 12.11
N LEU A 205 15.47 12.33 12.57
CA LEU A 205 15.13 12.47 13.99
C LEU A 205 15.72 11.36 14.89
N PRO A 206 15.83 10.08 14.45
CA PRO A 206 16.55 9.05 15.22
C PRO A 206 18.06 9.29 15.32
N ARG A 207 18.63 10.14 14.44
CA ARG A 207 20.08 10.42 14.36
C ARG A 207 20.48 11.68 15.14
N LEU A 208 19.53 12.49 15.61
CA LEU A 208 19.80 13.76 16.28
C LEU A 208 19.76 13.61 17.82
N ARG A 209 20.74 14.21 18.51
CA ARG A 209 20.83 14.26 19.98
C ARG A 209 20.66 15.69 20.49
N GLY A 210 19.91 15.87 21.58
CA GLY A 210 19.87 17.12 22.38
C GLY A 210 19.43 18.37 21.62
N ARG A 211 20.12 19.51 21.81
CA ARG A 211 19.81 20.84 21.23
C ARG A 211 19.72 20.85 19.68
N ARG A 212 20.15 19.78 19.01
CA ARG A 212 20.05 19.56 17.56
C ARG A 212 18.70 18.97 17.11
N LEU A 213 17.85 18.50 18.02
CA LEU A 213 16.46 18.09 17.72
C LEU A 213 15.61 19.29 17.30
N ALA A 214 15.68 20.39 18.04
CA ALA A 214 14.98 21.62 17.71
C ALA A 214 15.48 22.20 16.38
N ALA A 215 16.80 22.21 16.16
CA ALA A 215 17.39 22.64 14.90
C ALA A 215 17.04 21.71 13.73
N GLY A 216 16.95 20.39 13.96
CA GLY A 216 16.53 19.42 12.94
C GLY A 216 15.04 19.55 12.59
N LEU A 217 14.17 19.71 13.58
CA LEU A 217 12.75 20.01 13.36
C LEU A 217 12.57 21.36 12.63
N ALA A 218 13.34 22.38 13.03
CA ALA A 218 13.34 23.68 12.36
C ALA A 218 13.88 23.60 10.93
N ALA A 219 14.91 22.80 10.67
CA ALA A 219 15.46 22.59 9.33
C ALA A 219 14.50 21.80 8.44
N ILE A 220 13.79 20.81 8.99
CA ILE A 220 12.73 20.09 8.29
C ILE A 220 11.58 21.04 7.99
N ALA A 221 11.11 21.82 8.96
CA ALA A 221 10.06 22.82 8.75
C ALA A 221 10.48 23.88 7.72
N ALA A 222 11.72 24.36 7.78
CA ALA A 222 12.26 25.31 6.82
C ALA A 222 12.38 24.70 5.42
N ALA A 223 12.87 23.46 5.30
CA ALA A 223 12.94 22.74 4.02
C ALA A 223 11.54 22.48 3.45
N THR A 224 10.56 22.13 4.29
CA THR A 224 9.14 21.99 3.93
C THR A 224 8.57 23.31 3.42
N VAL A 225 8.87 24.43 4.09
CA VAL A 225 8.40 25.77 3.69
C VAL A 225 9.09 26.28 2.42
N LEU A 226 10.40 26.03 2.27
CA LEU A 226 11.18 26.41 1.10
C LEU A 226 10.90 25.55 -0.12
N ALA A 227 10.50 24.28 0.06
CA ALA A 227 10.12 23.41 -1.05
C ALA A 227 8.82 23.84 -1.72
N LEU A 228 7.92 24.55 -1.03
CA LEU A 228 6.65 25.04 -1.57
C LEU A 228 6.82 26.00 -2.77
N PRO A 229 7.60 27.10 -2.70
CA PRO A 229 7.81 27.97 -3.84
C PRO A 229 8.61 27.31 -4.97
N VAL A 230 9.59 26.46 -4.65
CA VAL A 230 10.40 25.73 -5.64
C VAL A 230 9.55 24.74 -6.44
N ALA A 231 8.70 23.96 -5.77
CA ALA A 231 7.78 23.06 -6.44
C ALA A 231 6.68 23.81 -7.23
N GLY A 232 6.32 25.02 -6.81
CA GLY A 232 5.34 25.87 -7.52
C GLY A 232 5.92 26.47 -8.80
N ALA A 233 7.22 26.75 -8.82
CA ALA A 233 7.94 27.25 -10.00
C ALA A 233 8.26 26.15 -11.02
N LEU A 234 8.32 24.89 -10.58
CA LEU A 234 8.58 23.74 -11.43
C LEU A 234 7.30 23.28 -12.15
N GLN A 235 6.84 24.07 -13.11
CA GLN A 235 5.74 23.70 -14.02
C GLN A 235 6.21 22.55 -14.95
N HIS A 236 5.88 21.30 -14.59
CA HIS A 236 6.25 20.12 -15.39
C HIS A 236 5.32 19.96 -16.60
N HIS A 237 5.82 20.28 -17.79
CA HIS A 237 5.11 20.08 -19.06
C HIS A 237 5.51 18.76 -19.76
N ALA A 238 6.46 18.02 -19.20
CA ALA A 238 6.90 16.72 -19.71
C ALA A 238 7.28 15.81 -18.54
N ALA A 239 6.64 14.65 -18.44
CA ALA A 239 7.06 13.61 -17.51
C ALA A 239 8.42 13.05 -17.96
N TRP A 240 9.43 13.06 -17.10
CA TRP A 240 10.74 12.50 -17.41
C TRP A 240 10.73 10.97 -17.56
N VAL A 241 9.70 10.32 -17.02
CA VAL A 241 9.46 8.89 -17.12
C VAL A 241 7.99 8.69 -17.48
N ASP A 242 7.74 8.17 -18.67
CA ASP A 242 6.39 7.78 -19.09
C ASP A 242 6.10 6.36 -18.57
N TYR A 243 5.45 6.30 -17.40
CA TYR A 243 5.04 5.07 -16.74
C TYR A 243 3.65 4.59 -17.19
N THR A 244 2.97 5.34 -18.09
CA THR A 244 1.60 4.99 -18.53
C THR A 244 1.56 3.69 -19.34
N THR A 245 2.70 3.24 -19.85
CA THR A 245 2.87 1.98 -20.58
C THR A 245 3.25 0.80 -19.67
N TRP A 246 3.47 1.04 -18.37
CA TRP A 246 3.94 0.00 -17.46
C TRP A 246 2.79 -0.80 -16.87
N ASP A 247 2.58 -2.00 -17.40
CA ASP A 247 1.53 -2.91 -16.93
C ASP A 247 2.01 -3.74 -15.71
N LEU A 248 2.33 -3.05 -14.61
CA LEU A 248 2.91 -3.65 -13.39
C LEU A 248 1.97 -4.62 -12.65
N PHE A 249 0.67 -4.56 -12.95
CA PHE A 249 -0.37 -5.41 -12.37
C PHE A 249 -1.16 -6.19 -13.43
N ALA A 250 -0.58 -6.37 -14.63
CA ALA A 250 -1.12 -7.27 -15.63
C ALA A 250 -1.38 -8.62 -14.97
N SER A 251 -2.65 -8.95 -14.77
CA SER A 251 -3.07 -10.26 -14.28
C SER A 251 -2.41 -11.33 -15.16
N ARG A 252 -2.16 -12.54 -14.63
CA ARG A 252 -1.66 -13.68 -15.43
C ARG A 252 -2.58 -14.06 -16.61
N GLY A 253 -3.74 -13.42 -16.75
CA GLY A 253 -4.42 -13.22 -18.04
C GLY A 253 -4.25 -11.77 -18.47
N ALA A 254 -3.64 -11.58 -19.65
CA ALA A 254 -3.61 -10.29 -20.33
C ALA A 254 -4.99 -9.63 -20.23
N GLY A 255 -5.05 -8.34 -19.89
CA GLY A 255 -6.30 -7.60 -19.96
C GLY A 255 -6.85 -7.76 -21.37
N HIS A 256 -7.90 -8.57 -21.51
CA HIS A 256 -8.53 -8.80 -22.81
C HIS A 256 -9.46 -7.62 -23.06
N SER A 257 -9.06 -6.70 -23.93
CA SER A 257 -9.98 -5.74 -24.50
C SER A 257 -10.99 -6.49 -25.35
N PHE A 258 -12.28 -6.28 -25.08
CA PHE A 258 -13.35 -6.80 -25.90
C PHE A 258 -13.76 -5.71 -26.89
N ASP A 259 -13.45 -5.94 -28.16
CA ASP A 259 -13.91 -5.09 -29.26
C ASP A 259 -15.26 -5.64 -29.75
N TRP A 260 -16.31 -4.83 -29.63
CA TRP A 260 -17.66 -5.18 -30.11
C TRP A 260 -17.73 -5.26 -31.64
N THR A 261 -16.72 -4.75 -32.36
CA THR A 261 -16.62 -4.90 -33.81
C THR A 261 -16.10 -6.29 -34.20
N HIS A 262 -16.99 -7.27 -34.08
CA HIS A 262 -16.70 -8.66 -34.37
C HIS A 262 -16.36 -8.86 -35.87
N ARG A 263 -15.12 -9.28 -36.18
CA ARG A 263 -14.72 -9.76 -37.51
C ARG A 263 -14.67 -11.28 -37.49
N TYR A 264 -15.47 -11.93 -38.33
CA TYR A 264 -15.49 -13.39 -38.45
C TYR A 264 -14.29 -13.88 -39.29
N GLY A 265 -13.13 -14.00 -38.65
CA GLY A 265 -11.94 -14.69 -39.17
C GLY A 265 -11.75 -16.09 -38.56
N PRO A 266 -10.67 -16.82 -38.90
CA PRO A 266 -10.32 -18.07 -38.25
C PRO A 266 -10.19 -17.89 -36.73
N LEU A 267 -10.98 -18.66 -35.97
CA LEU A 267 -11.09 -18.53 -34.52
C LEU A 267 -10.01 -19.37 -33.81
N ASP A 268 -8.84 -18.78 -33.59
CA ASP A 268 -7.73 -19.40 -32.85
C ASP A 268 -7.81 -19.14 -31.33
N TRP A 269 -9.02 -18.96 -30.79
CA TRP A 269 -9.19 -18.52 -29.41
C TRP A 269 -8.92 -19.65 -28.40
N PRO A 270 -8.14 -19.38 -27.34
CA PRO A 270 -7.94 -20.34 -26.27
C PRO A 270 -9.28 -20.59 -25.55
N ARG A 271 -9.73 -21.84 -25.52
CA ARG A 271 -10.96 -22.27 -24.81
C ARG A 271 -10.75 -22.34 -23.29
N ARG A 272 -10.31 -21.23 -22.70
CA ARG A 272 -10.27 -21.05 -21.24
C ARG A 272 -11.58 -20.37 -20.85
N GLY A 273 -12.23 -20.84 -19.79
CA GLY A 273 -13.51 -20.30 -19.30
C GLY A 273 -13.37 -18.92 -18.65
N THR A 274 -12.76 -17.96 -19.36
CA THR A 274 -12.53 -16.60 -18.88
C THR A 274 -13.85 -15.84 -18.87
N THR A 275 -14.19 -15.25 -17.74
CA THR A 275 -15.39 -14.40 -17.61
C THR A 275 -15.15 -13.07 -18.31
N MET A 276 -15.92 -12.77 -19.37
CA MET A 276 -15.79 -11.53 -20.16
C MET A 276 -16.71 -10.40 -19.66
N LEU A 277 -17.90 -10.75 -19.20
CA LEU A 277 -18.89 -9.79 -18.70
C LEU A 277 -19.69 -10.45 -17.56
N LEU A 278 -19.77 -9.78 -16.42
CA LEU A 278 -20.60 -10.21 -15.30
C LEU A 278 -21.69 -9.17 -15.05
N VAL A 279 -22.93 -9.53 -15.32
CA VAL A 279 -24.10 -8.69 -15.04
C VAL A 279 -24.74 -9.17 -13.74
N ARG A 280 -24.94 -8.26 -12.78
CA ARG A 280 -25.71 -8.50 -11.55
C ARG A 280 -26.83 -7.49 -11.45
N SER A 281 -28.04 -7.96 -11.14
CA SER A 281 -29.16 -7.09 -10.83
C SER A 281 -29.98 -7.64 -9.67
N PRO A 282 -30.46 -6.78 -8.76
CA PRO A 282 -31.36 -7.17 -7.67
C PRO A 282 -32.73 -7.64 -8.16
N HIS A 283 -33.11 -7.33 -9.41
CA HIS A 283 -34.38 -7.71 -9.99
C HIS A 283 -34.18 -8.41 -11.35
N PRO A 284 -35.06 -9.36 -11.71
CA PRO A 284 -35.03 -9.97 -13.03
C PRO A 284 -35.39 -8.91 -14.09
N HIS A 285 -34.42 -8.57 -14.93
CA HIS A 285 -34.65 -7.75 -16.12
C HIS A 285 -34.30 -8.55 -17.38
N TYR A 286 -34.93 -8.18 -18.49
CA TYR A 286 -34.50 -8.61 -19.80
C TYR A 286 -33.29 -7.76 -20.22
N TRP A 287 -32.15 -8.40 -20.44
CA TRP A 287 -30.91 -7.73 -20.81
C TRP A 287 -30.63 -7.95 -22.28
N LYS A 288 -30.59 -6.86 -23.04
CA LYS A 288 -30.14 -6.83 -24.43
C LYS A 288 -28.95 -5.89 -24.48
N ALA A 289 -27.80 -6.39 -24.94
CA ALA A 289 -26.59 -5.58 -25.03
C ALA A 289 -26.72 -4.56 -26.17
N GLU A 290 -27.07 -5.03 -27.37
CA GLU A 290 -27.26 -4.20 -28.55
C GLU A 290 -28.02 -4.98 -29.63
N THR A 291 -28.64 -4.29 -30.58
CA THR A 291 -29.18 -4.91 -31.81
C THR A 291 -28.33 -4.43 -32.97
N LEU A 292 -27.74 -5.37 -33.70
CA LEU A 292 -27.01 -5.08 -34.92
C LEU A 292 -27.89 -5.58 -36.07
N ASP A 293 -28.36 -4.65 -36.89
CA ASP A 293 -29.51 -4.89 -37.77
C ASP A 293 -29.07 -5.16 -39.21
N ARG A 294 -27.79 -4.89 -39.53
CA ARG A 294 -27.25 -5.01 -40.88
C ARG A 294 -25.92 -5.75 -40.90
N PHE A 295 -25.76 -6.68 -41.84
CA PHE A 295 -24.51 -7.40 -42.09
C PHE A 295 -23.89 -6.92 -43.40
N ASP A 296 -22.65 -6.41 -43.36
CA ASP A 296 -21.94 -5.85 -44.53
C ASP A 296 -21.09 -6.89 -45.29
N GLY A 297 -21.17 -8.17 -44.89
CA GLY A 297 -20.38 -9.27 -45.45
C GLY A 297 -19.11 -9.59 -44.64
N LEU A 298 -18.66 -8.68 -43.78
CA LEU A 298 -17.47 -8.87 -42.93
C LEU A 298 -17.75 -8.62 -41.44
N ARG A 299 -18.71 -7.75 -41.12
CA ARG A 299 -19.10 -7.38 -39.76
C ARG A 299 -20.60 -7.03 -39.68
N TRP A 300 -21.09 -7.03 -38.45
CA TRP A 300 -22.41 -6.52 -38.12
C TRP A 300 -22.32 -5.03 -37.78
N VAL A 301 -23.27 -4.23 -38.28
CA VAL A 301 -23.39 -2.79 -38.08
C VAL A 301 -24.85 -2.44 -37.76
N HIS A 302 -25.08 -1.21 -37.26
CA HIS A 302 -26.42 -0.64 -37.13
C HIS A 302 -27.07 -0.40 -38.49
#